data_AF-A0A2S8FRR7-F1
#
_entry.id   AF-A0A2S8FRR7-F1
#
_cell.length_a   1.000
_cell.length_b   1.000
_cell.length_c   1.000
_cell.angle_alpha   90.00
_cell.angle_beta   90.00
_cell.angle_gamma   90.00
#
_symmetry.space_group_name_H-M   'P 1'
#
loop_
_entity.id
_entity.type
_entity.pdbx_description
1 polymer ?
#
loop_
_entity_poly.entity_id
_entity_poly.type
_entity_poly.pdbx_seq_one_letter_code
_entity_poly.pdbx_strand_id
1 'polypeptide(L)'
;MEAIVHLIGAVIHGFVLLAEIVLRSVIFQIEAIRYGYTEALVRSNRRQADGISPLLIRLTAAGLLFASVSSASCVLYAWNSANAQRIATTEKRVDRLAEQYYQETTKPDAQFDNGLLNEVDAWGKPLRLETEKSLFGWWVVVSSDGPDGRPATSDDVKSVRANWSNLEQVGGELAQRGADKAKDKIKALFTRNKEGTEEPAGEQELKVLDAATDVVAGEIIVKQTSQGESNTTNGEEKEGFKIPFKFRFGKSD
;
A
#
# COMPACT_ATOMS: atom_id res chain seq x y z
N MET A 1 -3.35 17.54 33.47
CA MET A 1 -4.09 16.28 33.22
C MET A 1 -5.59 16.42 33.49
N GLU A 2 -6.02 17.14 34.53
CA GLU A 2 -7.44 17.30 34.88
C GLU A 2 -8.33 17.85 33.74
N ALA A 3 -7.86 18.85 32.98
CA ALA A 3 -8.62 19.42 31.87
C ALA A 3 -8.97 18.40 30.76
N ILE A 4 -8.09 17.42 30.52
CA ILE A 4 -8.31 16.36 29.51
C ILE A 4 -9.38 15.38 30.01
N VAL A 5 -9.37 15.06 31.31
CA VAL A 5 -10.36 14.18 31.92
C VAL A 5 -11.77 14.80 31.86
N HIS A 6 -11.88 16.10 32.15
CA HIS A 6 -13.17 16.81 32.03
C HIS A 6 -13.69 16.89 30.59
N LEU A 7 -12.80 17.10 29.61
CA LEU A 7 -13.18 17.12 28.19
C LEU A 7 -13.70 15.76 27.73
N ILE A 8 -13.01 14.67 28.08
CA ILE A 8 -13.45 13.30 27.76
C ILE A 8 -14.81 13.02 28.43
N GLY A 9 -14.97 13.41 29.69
CA GLY A 9 -16.24 13.28 30.40
C GLY A 9 -17.40 13.99 29.71
N ALA A 10 -17.19 15.24 29.27
CA ALA A 10 -18.21 16.01 28.55
C ALA A 10 -18.59 15.36 27.21
N VAL A 11 -17.61 14.84 26.46
CA VAL A 11 -17.86 14.13 25.20
C VAL A 11 -18.68 12.86 25.42
N ILE A 12 -18.35 12.06 26.44
CA ILE A 12 -19.11 10.86 26.79
C ILE A 12 -20.56 11.21 27.16
N HIS A 13 -20.77 12.24 27.99
CA HIS A 13 -22.12 12.69 28.34
C HIS A 13 -22.90 13.19 27.12
N GLY A 14 -22.23 13.87 26.19
CA GLY A 14 -22.82 14.28 24.92
C GLY A 14 -23.31 13.09 24.09
N PHE A 15 -22.51 12.02 23.98
CA PHE A 15 -22.92 10.80 23.29
C PHE A 15 -24.07 10.07 23.97
N VAL A 16 -24.05 9.98 25.31
CA VAL A 16 -25.15 9.36 26.07
C VAL A 16 -26.46 10.12 25.86
N LEU A 17 -26.41 11.46 25.92
CA LEU A 17 -27.58 12.30 25.70
C LEU A 17 -28.10 12.19 24.26
N LEU A 18 -27.21 12.14 23.27
CA LEU A 18 -27.59 11.91 21.87
C LEU A 18 -28.25 10.54 21.69
N ALA A 19 -27.68 9.49 22.28
CA ALA A 19 -28.24 8.13 22.24
C ALA A 19 -29.62 8.08 22.92
N GLU A 20 -29.80 8.77 24.05
CA GLU A 20 -31.09 8.86 24.74
C GLU A 20 -32.14 9.60 23.89
N ILE A 21 -31.77 10.69 23.22
CA ILE A 21 -32.67 11.42 22.30
C ILE A 21 -33.09 10.51 21.14
N VAL A 22 -32.15 9.78 20.55
CA VAL A 22 -32.45 8.84 19.47
C VAL A 22 -33.36 7.72 19.97
N LEU A 23 -33.08 7.13 21.13
CA LEU A 23 -33.90 6.06 21.71
C LEU A 23 -35.32 6.54 22.04
N ARG A 24 -35.47 7.71 22.68
CA ARG A 24 -36.78 8.31 22.97
C ARG A 24 -37.54 8.64 21.69
N SER A 25 -36.85 9.11 20.65
CA SER A 25 -37.45 9.36 19.34
C SER A 25 -37.98 8.06 18.71
N VAL A 26 -37.21 6.97 18.77
CA VAL A 26 -37.64 5.65 18.27
C VAL A 26 -38.83 5.11 19.09
N ILE A 27 -38.79 5.20 20.42
CA ILE A 27 -39.91 4.78 21.28
C ILE A 27 -41.18 5.55 20.93
N PHE A 28 -41.08 6.88 20.82
CA PHE A 28 -42.20 7.73 20.45
C PHE A 28 -42.77 7.36 19.07
N GLN A 29 -41.90 7.02 18.10
CA GLN A 29 -42.33 6.55 16.78
C GLN A 29 -43.06 5.20 16.86
N ILE A 30 -42.55 4.24 17.64
CA ILE A 30 -43.20 2.93 17.85
C ILE A 30 -44.57 3.14 18.50
N GLU A 31 -44.68 4.01 19.50
CA GLU A 31 -45.95 4.33 20.15
C GLU A 31 -46.92 5.02 19.20
N ALA A 32 -46.46 5.96 18.37
CA ALA A 32 -47.29 6.62 17.37
C ALA A 32 -47.81 5.65 16.31
N ILE A 33 -46.96 4.73 15.84
CA ILE A 33 -47.35 3.67 14.90
C ILE A 33 -48.34 2.72 15.57
N ARG A 34 -48.06 2.28 16.81
CA ARG A 34 -48.93 1.38 17.56
C ARG A 34 -50.30 2.02 17.79
N TYR A 35 -50.33 3.29 18.21
CA TYR A 35 -51.55 4.05 18.42
C TYR A 35 -52.33 4.18 17.11
N GLY A 36 -51.67 4.60 16.02
CA GLY A 36 -52.28 4.68 14.70
C GLY A 36 -52.82 3.36 14.16
N TYR A 37 -52.10 2.25 14.36
CA TYR A 37 -52.55 0.90 13.98
C TYR A 37 -53.73 0.44 14.83
N THR A 38 -53.67 0.62 16.15
CA THR A 38 -54.79 0.26 17.04
C THR A 38 -56.02 1.08 16.71
N GLU A 39 -55.87 2.36 16.40
CA GLU A 39 -56.98 3.23 16.04
C GLU A 39 -57.54 2.90 14.65
N ALA A 40 -56.69 2.53 13.68
CA ALA A 40 -57.11 2.06 12.36
C ALA A 40 -57.82 0.70 12.38
N LEU A 41 -57.37 -0.22 13.25
CA LEU A 41 -58.00 -1.54 13.42
C LEU A 41 -59.31 -1.45 14.21
N VAL A 42 -59.40 -0.55 15.20
CA VAL A 42 -60.61 -0.32 15.99
C VAL A 42 -61.64 0.54 15.21
N ARG A 43 -61.20 1.44 14.33
CA ARG A 43 -62.07 2.22 13.42
C ARG A 43 -62.25 1.57 12.04
N SER A 44 -62.72 0.32 12.01
CA SER A 44 -63.42 -0.22 10.84
C SER A 44 -64.71 0.55 10.49
N ASN A 45 -65.09 1.57 11.29
CA ASN A 45 -66.04 2.62 10.92
C ASN A 45 -65.35 3.76 10.15
N ARG A 46 -65.34 3.62 8.82
CA ARG A 46 -64.76 4.48 7.75
C ARG A 46 -64.98 6.01 7.79
N ARG A 47 -65.65 6.61 8.79
CA ARG A 47 -66.05 8.03 8.75
C ARG A 47 -65.17 9.01 9.53
N GLN A 48 -64.14 8.55 10.24
CA GLN A 48 -63.28 9.42 11.06
C GLN A 48 -61.82 9.56 10.55
N ALA A 49 -61.48 8.95 9.41
CA ALA A 49 -60.14 9.05 8.83
C ALA A 49 -59.86 10.41 8.14
N ASP A 50 -60.87 11.26 7.97
CA ASP A 50 -60.74 12.57 7.31
C ASP A 50 -60.04 13.63 8.20
N GLY A 51 -59.70 13.31 9.45
CA GLY A 51 -59.15 14.27 10.43
C GLY A 51 -57.62 14.27 10.59
N ILE A 52 -56.90 13.24 10.16
CA ILE A 52 -55.42 13.24 10.25
C ILE A 52 -54.89 14.00 9.03
N SER A 53 -54.37 15.20 9.26
CA SER A 53 -53.87 16.01 8.17
C SER A 53 -52.73 15.27 7.46
N PRO A 54 -52.73 15.18 6.12
CA PRO A 54 -51.67 14.54 5.35
C PRO A 54 -50.29 15.20 5.61
N LEU A 55 -50.30 16.42 6.14
CA LEU A 55 -49.11 17.14 6.56
C LEU A 55 -48.43 16.48 7.78
N LEU A 56 -49.17 16.00 8.79
CA LEU A 56 -48.57 15.32 9.95
C LEU A 56 -47.90 14.00 9.57
N ILE A 57 -48.51 13.24 8.65
CA ILE A 57 -47.94 12.01 8.11
C ILE A 57 -46.63 12.32 7.36
N ARG A 58 -46.61 13.40 6.56
CA ARG A 58 -45.40 13.82 5.86
C ARG A 58 -44.29 14.30 6.79
N LEU A 59 -44.62 15.07 7.83
CA LEU A 59 -43.64 15.55 8.81
C LEU A 59 -43.04 14.41 9.63
N THR A 60 -43.87 13.46 10.06
CA THR A 60 -43.39 12.27 10.79
C THR A 60 -42.50 11.39 9.91
N ALA A 61 -42.90 11.15 8.65
CA ALA A 61 -42.07 10.43 7.69
C ALA A 61 -40.74 11.15 7.39
N ALA A 62 -40.76 12.47 7.24
CA ALA A 62 -39.55 13.27 7.03
C ALA A 62 -38.61 13.22 8.24
N GLY A 63 -39.14 13.32 9.46
CA GLY A 63 -38.37 13.19 10.70
C GLY A 63 -37.73 11.81 10.85
N LEU A 64 -38.45 10.74 10.48
CA LEU A 64 -37.96 9.37 10.43
C LEU A 64 -36.77 9.23 9.47
N LEU A 65 -36.89 9.76 8.25
CA LEU A 65 -35.82 9.75 7.27
C LEU A 65 -34.60 10.55 7.73
N PHE A 66 -34.82 11.71 8.36
CA PHE A 66 -33.72 12.52 8.88
C PHE A 66 -32.97 11.80 10.02
N ALA A 67 -33.69 11.17 10.94
CA ALA A 67 -33.09 10.43 12.04
C ALA A 67 -32.31 9.21 11.55
N SER A 68 -32.84 8.46 10.58
CA SER A 68 -32.15 7.29 10.02
C SER A 68 -30.87 7.67 9.29
N VAL A 69 -30.91 8.70 8.43
CA VAL A 69 -29.73 9.22 7.74
C VAL A 69 -28.69 9.73 8.74
N SER A 70 -29.10 10.52 9.74
CA SER A 70 -28.17 11.06 10.75
C SER A 70 -27.49 9.97 11.56
N SER A 71 -28.24 8.94 11.98
CA SER A 71 -27.68 7.81 12.72
C SER A 71 -26.68 7.00 11.87
N ALA A 72 -27.02 6.72 10.61
CA ALA A 72 -26.12 6.03 9.68
C ALA A 72 -24.83 6.83 9.45
N SER A 73 -24.93 8.15 9.27
CA SER A 73 -23.76 9.04 9.15
C SER A 73 -22.87 9.00 10.40
N CYS A 74 -23.45 9.00 11.60
CA CYS A 74 -22.68 8.92 12.85
C CYS A 74 -21.92 7.59 12.96
N VAL A 75 -22.56 6.47 12.60
CA VAL A 75 -21.92 5.14 12.63
C VAL A 75 -20.76 5.07 11.62
N LEU A 76 -20.97 5.56 10.39
CA LEU A 76 -19.92 5.59 9.36
C LEU A 76 -18.74 6.47 9.78
N TYR A 77 -19.01 7.63 10.39
CA TYR A 77 -17.96 8.52 10.88
C TYR A 77 -17.14 7.87 12.00
N ALA A 78 -17.81 7.27 12.99
CA ALA A 78 -17.15 6.58 14.09
C ALA A 78 -16.28 5.41 13.59
N TRP A 79 -16.80 4.62 12.64
CA TRP A 79 -16.06 3.53 12.03
C TRP A 79 -14.82 4.01 11.27
N ASN A 80 -14.96 5.07 10.46
CA ASN A 80 -13.85 5.65 9.72
C ASN A 80 -12.77 6.22 10.67
N SER A 81 -13.19 6.90 11.73
CA SER A 81 -12.27 7.42 12.76
C SER A 81 -11.51 6.30 13.48
N ALA A 82 -12.20 5.22 13.85
CA ALA A 82 -11.57 4.06 14.46
C ALA A 82 -10.57 3.38 13.51
N ASN A 83 -10.90 3.26 12.22
CA ASN A 83 -9.99 2.72 11.21
C ASN A 83 -8.74 3.58 11.04
N ALA A 84 -8.90 4.91 10.99
CA ALA A 84 -7.77 5.83 10.90
C ALA A 84 -6.81 5.71 12.09
N GLN A 85 -7.35 5.56 13.32
CA GLN A 85 -6.53 5.34 14.51
C GLN A 85 -5.79 4.00 14.47
N ARG A 86 -6.45 2.94 13.97
CA ARG A 86 -5.83 1.62 13.80
C ARG A 86 -4.68 1.68 12.80
N ILE A 87 -4.89 2.29 11.63
CA ILE A 87 -3.85 2.48 10.61
C ILE A 87 -2.66 3.24 11.19
N ALA A 88 -2.88 4.41 11.80
CA ALA A 88 -1.80 5.22 12.37
C ALA A 88 -1.01 4.49 13.48
N THR A 89 -1.68 3.62 14.26
CA THR A 89 -1.02 2.81 15.29
C THR A 89 -0.17 1.71 14.67
N THR A 90 -0.71 1.02 13.65
CA THR A 90 0.02 0.00 12.89
C THR A 90 1.22 0.60 12.17
N GLU A 91 1.08 1.76 11.50
CA GLU A 91 2.16 2.49 10.83
C GLU A 91 3.33 2.75 11.78
N LYS A 92 3.06 3.35 12.95
CA LYS A 92 4.10 3.61 13.96
C LYS A 92 4.78 2.33 14.44
N ARG A 93 4.03 1.24 14.57
CA ARG A 93 4.57 -0.05 15.03
C ARG A 93 5.46 -0.69 13.97
N VAL A 94 4.96 -0.76 12.73
CA VAL A 94 5.69 -1.27 11.57
C VAL A 94 6.96 -0.46 11.35
N ASP A 95 6.88 0.87 11.44
CA ASP A 95 8.03 1.75 11.28
C ASP A 95 9.09 1.55 12.36
N ARG A 96 8.67 1.45 13.62
CA ARG A 96 9.56 1.16 14.74
C ARG A 96 10.26 -0.20 14.60
N LEU A 97 9.53 -1.23 14.16
CA LEU A 97 10.10 -2.55 13.95
C LEU A 97 11.07 -2.56 12.76
N ALA A 98 10.71 -1.92 11.66
CA ALA A 98 11.61 -1.79 10.50
C ALA A 98 12.90 -1.09 10.89
N GLU A 99 12.82 -0.03 11.71
CA GLU A 99 14.00 0.64 12.25
C GLU A 99 14.81 -0.27 13.19
N GLN A 100 14.16 -1.03 14.08
CA GLN A 100 14.85 -1.97 14.96
C GLN A 100 15.64 -3.03 14.16
N TYR A 101 14.99 -3.69 13.20
CA TYR A 101 15.63 -4.68 12.34
C TYR A 101 16.73 -4.04 11.47
N TYR A 102 16.52 -2.81 10.99
CA TYR A 102 17.54 -2.05 10.27
C TYR A 102 18.80 -1.83 11.12
N GLN A 103 18.65 -1.40 12.38
CA GLN A 103 19.79 -1.25 13.29
C GLN A 103 20.49 -2.59 13.55
N GLU A 104 19.74 -3.69 13.62
CA GLU A 104 20.32 -5.03 13.75
C GLU A 104 21.13 -5.45 12.52
N THR A 105 20.75 -5.00 11.31
CA THR A 105 21.51 -5.32 10.06
C THR A 105 22.91 -4.73 10.03
N THR A 106 23.19 -3.72 10.85
CA THR A 106 24.53 -3.10 10.95
C THR A 106 25.53 -3.99 11.68
N LYS A 107 25.05 -5.04 12.37
CA LYS A 107 25.91 -6.00 13.06
C LYS A 107 26.48 -7.01 12.06
N PRO A 108 27.77 -7.40 12.19
CA PRO A 108 28.44 -8.26 11.21
C PRO A 108 27.83 -9.66 11.08
N ASP A 109 27.24 -10.17 12.16
CA ASP A 109 26.66 -11.53 12.22
C ASP A 109 25.12 -11.52 12.12
N ALA A 110 24.53 -10.45 11.59
CA ALA A 110 23.08 -10.34 11.48
C ALA A 110 22.51 -11.41 10.52
N GLN A 111 21.65 -12.26 11.06
CA GLN A 111 20.82 -13.21 10.32
C GLN A 111 19.37 -12.99 10.76
N PHE A 112 18.47 -12.95 9.78
CA PHE A 112 17.04 -12.75 10.02
C PHE A 112 16.27 -13.89 9.38
N ASP A 113 15.30 -14.41 10.11
CA ASP A 113 14.34 -15.37 9.59
C ASP A 113 13.17 -14.58 8.98
N ASN A 114 13.02 -14.68 7.66
CA ASN A 114 11.88 -14.10 6.96
C ASN A 114 10.59 -14.84 7.34
N GLY A 115 9.49 -14.11 7.48
CA GLY A 115 8.19 -14.69 7.78
C GLY A 115 7.37 -13.88 8.76
N LEU A 116 6.52 -14.56 9.52
CA LEU A 116 5.61 -13.94 10.48
C LEU A 116 6.33 -13.62 11.79
N LEU A 117 6.11 -12.41 12.26
CA LEU A 117 6.56 -11.91 13.55
C LEU A 117 5.53 -12.25 14.64
N ASN A 118 5.98 -12.27 15.90
CA ASN A 118 5.10 -12.47 17.05
C ASN A 118 4.25 -11.22 17.34
N GLU A 119 4.70 -10.05 16.90
CA GLU A 119 3.98 -8.80 17.01
C GLU A 119 2.77 -8.78 16.09
N VAL A 120 1.66 -8.29 16.64
CA VAL A 120 0.40 -8.14 15.90
C VAL A 120 0.10 -6.68 15.56
N ASP A 121 -0.63 -6.47 14.48
CA ASP A 121 -1.18 -5.18 14.09
C ASP A 121 -2.44 -4.82 14.90
N ALA A 122 -3.06 -3.67 14.57
CA ALA A 122 -4.28 -3.20 15.22
C ALA A 122 -5.53 -4.05 14.92
N TRP A 123 -5.45 -4.99 13.97
CA TRP A 123 -6.50 -5.96 13.64
C TRP A 123 -6.21 -7.36 14.21
N GLY A 124 -5.12 -7.51 14.99
CA GLY A 124 -4.76 -8.77 15.64
C GLY A 124 -4.07 -9.76 14.72
N LYS A 125 -3.56 -9.33 13.55
CA LYS A 125 -2.85 -10.19 12.61
C LYS A 125 -1.34 -10.06 12.82
N PRO A 126 -0.57 -11.15 12.68
CA PRO A 126 0.87 -11.09 12.79
C PRO A 126 1.47 -10.21 11.70
N LEU A 127 2.47 -9.41 12.06
CA LEU A 127 3.27 -8.65 11.11
C LEU A 127 4.21 -9.58 10.34
N ARG A 128 4.67 -9.15 9.17
CA ARG A 128 5.62 -9.90 8.35
C ARG A 128 6.94 -9.17 8.25
N LEU A 129 8.03 -9.92 8.31
CA LEU A 129 9.38 -9.47 8.04
C LEU A 129 9.88 -10.11 6.76
N GLU A 130 10.31 -9.27 5.83
CA GLU A 130 11.01 -9.66 4.62
C GLU A 130 12.35 -8.92 4.59
N THR A 131 13.43 -9.68 4.72
CA THR A 131 14.80 -9.19 4.61
C THR A 131 15.46 -9.79 3.38
N GLU A 132 16.14 -8.95 2.63
CA GLU A 132 16.91 -9.37 1.46
C GLU A 132 18.32 -8.79 1.57
N LYS A 133 19.31 -9.68 1.54
CA LYS A 133 20.71 -9.30 1.45
C LYS A 133 21.11 -9.27 -0.02
N SER A 134 21.33 -8.07 -0.55
CA SER A 134 21.86 -7.86 -1.90
C SER A 134 23.38 -7.65 -1.86
N LEU A 135 24.01 -7.68 -3.04
CA LEU A 135 25.43 -7.30 -3.19
C LEU A 135 25.72 -5.87 -2.73
N PHE A 136 24.72 -4.99 -2.80
CA PHE A 136 24.87 -3.56 -2.54
C PHE A 136 24.46 -3.16 -1.13
N GLY A 137 23.97 -4.12 -0.32
CA GLY A 137 23.48 -3.84 1.01
C GLY A 137 22.29 -4.67 1.42
N TRP A 138 21.64 -4.25 2.50
CA TRP A 138 20.47 -4.92 3.06
C TRP A 138 19.20 -4.16 2.79
N TRP A 139 18.13 -4.90 2.55
CA TRP A 139 16.77 -4.41 2.49
C TRP A 139 15.95 -5.07 3.57
N VAL A 140 15.26 -4.26 4.38
CA VAL A 140 14.38 -4.70 5.45
C VAL A 140 13.00 -4.12 5.19
N VAL A 141 12.02 -5.00 5.05
CA VAL A 141 10.62 -4.65 4.86
C VAL A 141 9.84 -5.27 6.00
N VAL A 142 9.14 -4.44 6.75
CA VAL A 142 8.13 -4.90 7.71
C VAL A 142 6.76 -4.49 7.16
N SER A 143 5.82 -5.43 7.13
CA SER A 143 4.47 -5.20 6.59
C SER A 143 3.36 -5.76 7.50
N SER A 144 2.19 -5.13 7.41
CA SER A 144 0.91 -5.60 7.94
C SER A 144 -0.02 -5.85 6.76
N ASP A 145 -0.68 -7.01 6.75
CA ASP A 145 -1.69 -7.40 5.75
C ASP A 145 -3.04 -6.66 5.94
N GLY A 146 -3.07 -5.59 6.76
CA GLY A 146 -4.21 -4.71 6.89
C GLY A 146 -5.51 -5.35 7.42
N PRO A 147 -6.65 -4.65 7.29
CA PRO A 147 -7.97 -5.15 7.67
C PRO A 147 -8.41 -6.37 6.87
N ASP A 148 -8.04 -6.50 5.59
CA ASP A 148 -8.48 -7.62 4.75
C ASP A 148 -7.67 -8.91 4.98
N GLY A 149 -6.43 -8.79 5.48
CA GLY A 149 -5.56 -9.91 5.85
C GLY A 149 -4.98 -10.63 4.66
N ARG A 150 -4.93 -9.94 3.52
CA ARG A 150 -4.37 -10.47 2.29
C ARG A 150 -3.11 -9.69 2.00
N PRO A 151 -1.97 -10.35 1.78
CA PRO A 151 -0.78 -9.64 1.40
C PRO A 151 -0.91 -9.06 -0.01
N ALA A 152 -0.10 -8.02 -0.26
CA ALA A 152 0.03 -7.32 -1.53
C ALA A 152 -1.27 -6.61 -1.97
N THR A 153 -2.03 -6.09 -1.02
CA THR A 153 -3.24 -5.29 -1.26
C THR A 153 -2.97 -3.80 -0.99
N SER A 154 -3.94 -2.96 -1.34
CA SER A 154 -3.79 -1.50 -1.19
C SER A 154 -3.88 -1.00 0.24
N ASP A 155 -4.45 -1.80 1.14
CA ASP A 155 -4.59 -1.51 2.57
C ASP A 155 -3.41 -1.98 3.40
N ASP A 156 -2.42 -2.63 2.77
CA ASP A 156 -1.18 -3.02 3.41
C ASP A 156 -0.39 -1.81 3.91
N VAL A 157 0.04 -1.90 5.16
CA VAL A 157 0.92 -0.91 5.77
C VAL A 157 2.33 -1.49 5.78
N LYS A 158 3.25 -0.86 5.05
CA LYS A 158 4.65 -1.30 4.96
C LYS A 158 5.62 -0.18 5.29
N SER A 159 6.70 -0.52 5.99
CA SER A 159 7.86 0.36 6.16
C SER A 159 9.09 -0.35 5.64
N VAL A 160 9.88 0.39 4.87
CA VAL A 160 11.04 -0.10 4.16
C VAL A 160 12.27 0.65 4.67
N ARG A 161 13.32 -0.10 4.97
CA ARG A 161 14.64 0.43 5.33
C ARG A 161 15.69 -0.24 4.46
N ALA A 162 16.57 0.57 3.88
CA ALA A 162 17.62 0.11 3.00
C ALA A 162 18.97 0.62 3.52
N ASN A 163 19.92 -0.30 3.73
CA ASN A 163 21.28 0.06 4.08
C ASN A 163 22.16 -0.07 2.84
N TRP A 164 22.52 1.06 2.22
CA TRP A 164 23.38 1.11 1.04
C TRP A 164 24.85 1.38 1.39
N SER A 165 25.26 1.27 2.66
CA SER A 165 26.63 1.61 3.09
C SER A 165 27.72 0.84 2.33
N ASN A 166 27.40 -0.37 1.86
CA ASN A 166 28.33 -1.17 1.06
C ASN A 166 28.48 -0.63 -0.38
N LEU A 167 27.50 0.10 -0.93
CA LEU A 167 27.56 0.61 -2.30
C LEU A 167 28.62 1.70 -2.46
N GLU A 168 28.78 2.59 -1.48
CA GLU A 168 29.83 3.62 -1.53
C GLU A 168 31.22 3.01 -1.40
N GLN A 169 31.37 1.99 -0.55
CA GLN A 169 32.64 1.31 -0.34
C GLN A 169 33.02 0.46 -1.57
N VAL A 170 32.06 -0.31 -2.11
CA VAL A 170 32.25 -1.11 -3.33
C VAL A 170 32.45 -0.20 -4.55
N GLY A 171 31.68 0.89 -4.66
CA GLY A 171 31.80 1.86 -5.75
C GLY A 171 33.12 2.63 -5.70
N GLY A 172 33.59 3.01 -4.52
CA GLY A 172 34.89 3.65 -4.31
C GLY A 172 36.06 2.75 -4.68
N GLU A 173 36.02 1.47 -4.28
CA GLU A 173 37.03 0.49 -4.70
C GLU A 173 37.00 0.22 -6.20
N LEU A 174 35.80 0.11 -6.81
CA LEU A 174 35.69 -0.12 -8.25
C LEU A 174 36.22 1.09 -9.04
N ALA A 175 35.89 2.31 -8.58
CA ALA A 175 36.36 3.56 -9.17
C ALA A 175 37.87 3.72 -9.05
N GLN A 176 38.45 3.39 -7.88
CA GLN A 176 39.91 3.37 -7.69
C GLN A 176 40.58 2.36 -8.61
N ARG A 177 40.08 1.12 -8.68
CA ARG A 177 40.62 0.10 -9.60
C ARG A 177 40.51 0.51 -11.06
N GLY A 178 39.45 1.22 -11.45
CA GLY A 178 39.28 1.80 -12.78
C GLY A 178 40.31 2.90 -13.07
N ALA A 179 40.49 3.81 -12.11
CA ALA A 179 41.46 4.91 -12.21
C ALA A 179 42.91 4.41 -12.26
N ASP A 180 43.25 3.40 -11.47
CA ASP A 180 44.60 2.82 -11.46
C ASP A 180 44.90 2.09 -12.76
N LYS A 181 43.96 1.30 -13.30
CA LYS A 181 44.11 0.69 -14.63
C LYS A 181 44.25 1.73 -15.75
N ALA A 182 43.54 2.85 -15.65
CA ALA A 182 43.67 3.93 -16.63
C ALA A 182 45.05 4.62 -16.53
N LYS A 183 45.51 4.90 -15.31
CA LYS A 183 46.85 5.44 -15.06
C LYS A 183 47.94 4.51 -15.56
N ASP A 184 47.82 3.20 -15.33
CA ASP A 184 48.80 2.21 -15.78
C ASP A 184 48.87 2.15 -17.31
N LYS A 185 47.73 2.21 -18.01
CA LYS A 185 47.71 2.30 -19.49
C LYS A 185 48.32 3.59 -20.01
N ILE A 186 48.01 4.73 -19.41
CA ILE A 186 48.60 6.02 -19.78
C ILE A 186 50.12 5.98 -19.55
N LYS A 187 50.57 5.50 -18.38
CA LYS A 187 51.99 5.37 -18.05
C LYS A 187 52.70 4.43 -19.02
N ALA A 188 52.10 3.30 -19.40
CA ALA A 188 52.66 2.39 -20.41
C ALA A 188 52.84 3.08 -21.78
N LEU A 189 51.90 3.93 -22.21
CA LEU A 189 52.03 4.70 -23.46
C LEU A 189 53.14 5.74 -23.40
N PHE A 190 53.34 6.41 -22.26
CA PHE A 190 54.40 7.43 -22.12
C PHE A 190 55.78 6.84 -21.83
N THR A 191 55.87 5.65 -21.24
CA THR A 191 57.16 5.00 -20.93
C THR A 191 57.72 4.23 -22.14
N ARG A 192 56.85 3.78 -23.06
CA ARG A 192 57.26 3.11 -24.32
C ARG A 192 58.07 3.99 -25.28
N ASN A 193 58.12 5.31 -25.05
CA ASN A 193 58.94 6.25 -25.85
C ASN A 193 60.33 6.53 -25.26
N LYS A 194 60.74 5.88 -24.15
CA LYS A 194 62.06 6.12 -23.52
C LYS A 194 63.03 4.94 -23.51
N GLU A 195 62.62 3.76 -23.99
CA GLU A 195 63.53 2.64 -24.17
C GLU A 195 63.60 2.28 -25.66
N GLY A 196 64.76 2.56 -26.28
CA GLY A 196 65.15 1.94 -27.54
C GLY A 196 65.01 2.79 -28.80
N THR A 197 65.77 3.89 -28.88
CA THR A 197 66.41 4.25 -30.15
C THR A 197 67.60 3.29 -30.34
N GLU A 198 67.33 2.05 -30.73
CA GLU A 198 68.27 1.24 -31.49
C GLU A 198 67.50 0.67 -32.68
N GLU A 199 67.90 1.12 -33.87
CA GLU A 199 67.46 0.57 -35.15
C GLU A 199 67.69 -0.95 -35.19
N PRO A 200 66.76 -1.68 -35.80
CA PRO A 200 67.19 -2.49 -36.92
C PRO A 200 66.45 -2.05 -38.18
N ALA A 201 67.24 -1.62 -39.16
CA ALA A 201 66.80 -1.56 -40.54
C ALA A 201 66.28 -2.95 -40.97
N GLY A 202 65.01 -3.01 -41.30
CA GLY A 202 64.36 -4.22 -41.79
C GLY A 202 62.96 -3.91 -42.26
N GLU A 203 62.83 -3.64 -43.56
CA GLU A 203 61.57 -3.57 -44.29
C GLU A 203 60.66 -4.74 -43.89
N GLN A 204 59.48 -4.45 -43.35
CA GLN A 204 58.33 -5.34 -43.47
C GLN A 204 57.06 -4.54 -43.74
N GLU A 205 56.32 -5.08 -44.69
CA GLU A 205 55.19 -4.53 -45.42
C GLU A 205 54.05 -4.01 -44.54
N LEU A 206 53.47 -2.90 -45.00
CA LEU A 206 52.12 -2.47 -44.68
C LEU A 206 51.13 -3.61 -45.01
N LYS A 207 50.58 -4.26 -43.99
CA LYS A 207 49.23 -4.82 -44.05
C LYS A 207 48.28 -3.95 -43.26
N VAL A 208 47.53 -3.16 -44.01
CA VAL A 208 46.29 -2.50 -43.58
C VAL A 208 45.36 -3.57 -43.02
N LEU A 209 45.02 -3.44 -41.74
CA LEU A 209 43.88 -4.13 -41.16
C LEU A 209 42.99 -3.07 -40.50
N ASP A 210 41.86 -2.84 -41.15
CA ASP A 210 40.71 -2.12 -40.62
C ASP A 210 40.34 -2.68 -39.24
N ALA A 211 40.65 -1.93 -38.19
CA ALA A 211 40.02 -2.10 -36.89
C ALA A 211 39.05 -0.94 -36.73
N ALA A 212 37.83 -1.18 -37.19
CA ALA A 212 36.67 -0.35 -36.99
C ALA A 212 36.55 0.05 -35.50
N THR A 213 36.39 1.34 -35.29
CA THR A 213 35.67 1.91 -34.16
C THR A 213 34.33 1.21 -34.02
N ASP A 214 34.17 0.40 -32.98
CA ASP A 214 32.86 0.05 -32.46
C ASP A 214 32.83 0.38 -30.96
N VAL A 215 32.16 1.50 -30.68
CA VAL A 215 31.78 1.93 -29.35
C VAL A 215 30.69 0.96 -28.90
N VAL A 216 31.08 -0.04 -28.11
CA VAL A 216 30.14 -0.94 -27.43
C VAL A 216 29.47 -0.13 -26.31
N ALA A 217 28.39 0.55 -26.67
CA ALA A 217 27.31 0.85 -25.75
C ALA A 217 26.80 -0.48 -25.18
N GLY A 218 26.63 -0.53 -23.86
CA GLY A 218 26.14 -1.70 -23.15
C GLY A 218 24.73 -2.07 -23.63
N GLU A 219 24.68 -3.01 -24.57
CA GLU A 219 23.47 -3.74 -24.91
C GLU A 219 23.36 -4.91 -23.92
N ILE A 220 22.36 -4.80 -23.04
CA ILE A 220 21.96 -5.88 -22.13
C ILE A 220 21.35 -6.97 -23.01
N ILE A 221 22.17 -7.94 -23.40
CA ILE A 221 21.69 -9.21 -23.97
C ILE A 221 21.09 -10.01 -22.82
N VAL A 222 19.78 -9.89 -22.68
CA VAL A 222 18.93 -10.86 -21.99
C VAL A 222 19.10 -12.19 -22.72
N LYS A 223 19.79 -13.14 -22.09
CA LYS A 223 19.74 -14.55 -22.50
C LYS A 223 18.32 -15.08 -22.28
N GLN A 224 17.49 -15.02 -23.32
CA GLN A 224 16.40 -15.96 -23.48
C GLN A 224 17.00 -17.32 -23.82
N THR A 225 17.03 -18.21 -22.82
CA THR A 225 17.18 -19.64 -23.04
C THR A 225 15.78 -20.21 -23.23
N SER A 226 15.43 -20.48 -24.48
CA SER A 226 14.23 -21.20 -24.87
C SER A 226 14.58 -22.65 -25.16
N GLN A 227 13.63 -23.53 -24.80
CA GLN A 227 13.42 -24.91 -25.25
C GLN A 227 14.00 -26.06 -24.40
N GLY A 228 13.12 -26.59 -23.55
CA GLY A 228 12.90 -28.03 -23.39
C GLY A 228 11.39 -28.31 -23.51
N GLU A 229 11.03 -29.09 -24.53
CA GLU A 229 9.71 -29.58 -24.94
C GLU A 229 8.89 -30.29 -23.84
N SER A 230 7.58 -30.01 -23.79
CA SER A 230 6.47 -30.90 -24.18
C SER A 230 6.07 -31.97 -23.16
N ASN A 231 4.91 -31.78 -22.53
CA ASN A 231 3.82 -32.74 -22.70
C ASN A 231 2.45 -32.12 -22.41
N THR A 232 1.54 -32.44 -23.32
CA THR A 232 0.11 -32.16 -23.41
C THR A 232 -0.70 -32.73 -22.26
N THR A 233 -1.71 -32.00 -21.76
CA THR A 233 -3.09 -32.50 -21.63
C THR A 233 -4.09 -31.37 -21.27
N ASN A 234 -5.20 -31.34 -22.02
CA ASN A 234 -6.58 -30.91 -21.68
C ASN A 234 -6.75 -29.56 -20.92
N GLY A 235 -7.35 -28.52 -21.47
CA GLY A 235 -8.68 -28.52 -22.10
C GLY A 235 -9.69 -27.97 -21.09
N GLU A 236 -9.79 -26.65 -20.97
CA GLU A 236 -10.90 -25.95 -20.31
C GLU A 236 -11.07 -24.55 -20.93
N GLU A 237 -12.18 -24.36 -21.66
CA GLU A 237 -12.67 -23.08 -22.15
C GLU A 237 -12.91 -22.13 -20.97
N LYS A 238 -12.20 -21.00 -20.92
CA LYS A 238 -12.60 -19.86 -20.07
C LYS A 238 -13.34 -18.85 -20.94
N GLU A 239 -14.66 -18.87 -20.79
CA GLU A 239 -15.54 -17.83 -21.29
C GLU A 239 -15.07 -16.46 -20.78
N GLY A 240 -14.67 -15.61 -21.73
CA GLY A 240 -14.32 -14.22 -21.45
C GLY A 240 -15.53 -13.45 -20.93
N PHE A 241 -15.38 -12.84 -19.76
CA PHE A 241 -16.37 -11.95 -19.15
C PHE A 241 -16.60 -10.72 -20.04
N LYS A 242 -17.65 -10.75 -20.88
CA LYS A 242 -18.09 -9.62 -21.69
C LYS A 242 -18.90 -8.68 -20.83
N ILE A 243 -18.36 -7.49 -20.60
CA ILE A 243 -19.01 -6.41 -19.89
C ILE A 243 -19.94 -5.64 -20.86
N PRO A 244 -21.27 -5.59 -20.64
CA PRO A 244 -22.19 -4.91 -21.53
C PRO A 244 -22.52 -3.51 -21.00
N PHE A 245 -21.65 -2.52 -21.20
CA PHE A 245 -22.07 -1.12 -21.08
C PHE A 245 -21.67 -0.32 -22.32
N LYS A 246 -22.67 0.08 -23.10
CA LYS A 246 -22.54 1.11 -24.13
C LYS A 246 -22.74 2.47 -23.47
N PHE A 247 -21.67 3.23 -23.28
CA PHE A 247 -21.78 4.67 -22.98
C PHE A 247 -22.32 5.39 -24.22
N ARG A 248 -23.56 5.87 -24.13
CA ARG A 248 -24.18 6.73 -25.15
C ARG A 248 -24.05 8.16 -24.65
N PHE A 249 -23.00 8.87 -25.09
CA PHE A 249 -22.91 10.31 -24.88
C PHE A 249 -23.99 10.98 -25.73
N GLY A 250 -25.03 11.49 -25.04
CA GLY A 250 -26.07 12.31 -25.64
C GLY A 250 -25.47 13.62 -26.13
N LYS A 251 -25.82 14.01 -27.36
CA LYS A 251 -25.64 15.37 -27.84
C LYS A 251 -26.66 16.24 -27.09
N SER A 252 -26.18 17.34 -26.51
CA SER A 252 -27.02 18.44 -26.05
C SER A 252 -27.52 19.22 -27.25
N ASP A 253 -28.83 19.46 -27.31
CA ASP A 253 -29.43 20.52 -28.12
C ASP A 253 -29.12 21.90 -27.52
#